data_AF-A0A179I038-F1
#
_entry.id   AF-A0A179I038-F1
#
_cell.length_a   1.000
_cell.length_b   1.000
_cell.length_c   1.000
_cell.angle_alpha   90.00
_cell.angle_beta   90.00
_cell.angle_gamma   90.00
#
_symmetry.space_group_name_H-M   'P 1'
#
loop_
_entity.id
_entity.type
_entity.pdbx_description
1 polymer ?
#
loop_
_entity_poly.entity_id
_entity_poly.type
_entity_poly.pdbx_seq_one_letter_code
_entity_poly.pdbx_strand_id
1 'polypeptide(L)'
;MATFERFPLLPLELRQRVWELTVEPRLVEVRFKLDHDENPDGKPKALHVTSSTPVPATLHTCREARTHGLSMYQRAFTIGAEPRYVWVNYEMDTISVGDTSLSLIDAEKLLIRRLRTERAGIGVFETHTQGDGMSASFMRIG
;
A
#
# COMPACT_ATOMS: atom_id res chain seq x y z
N MET A 1 -32.99 -0.28 -6.30
CA MET A 1 -31.85 0.44 -6.92
C MET A 1 -32.27 1.89 -7.07
N ALA A 2 -31.51 2.83 -6.50
CA ALA A 2 -31.80 4.25 -6.64
C ALA A 2 -31.14 4.77 -7.92
N THR A 3 -31.94 5.27 -8.86
CA THR A 3 -31.42 5.87 -10.10
C THR A 3 -31.24 7.36 -9.90
N PHE A 4 -30.04 7.87 -10.18
CA PHE A 4 -29.67 9.26 -9.91
C PHE A 4 -30.00 10.16 -11.12
N GLU A 5 -31.29 10.24 -11.47
CA GLU A 5 -31.80 10.87 -12.72
C GLU A 5 -31.42 12.35 -12.88
N ARG A 6 -31.13 13.05 -11.78
CA ARG A 6 -30.82 14.48 -11.80
C ARG A 6 -29.35 14.79 -12.03
N PHE A 7 -28.45 13.83 -11.78
CA PHE A 7 -27.02 14.05 -11.94
C PHE A 7 -26.63 14.34 -13.39
N PRO A 8 -27.13 13.60 -14.41
CA PRO A 8 -26.85 13.90 -15.81
C PRO A 8 -27.36 15.27 -16.29
N LEU A 9 -28.34 15.86 -15.59
CA LEU A 9 -28.89 17.18 -15.93
C LEU A 9 -28.01 18.34 -15.49
N LEU A 10 -27.00 18.07 -14.65
CA LEU A 10 -26.06 19.08 -14.22
C LEU A 10 -25.11 19.46 -15.37
N PRO A 11 -24.77 20.75 -15.51
CA PRO A 11 -23.66 21.19 -16.35
C PRO A 11 -22.40 20.36 -16.09
N LEU A 12 -21.61 20.15 -17.15
CA LEU A 12 -20.41 19.32 -17.10
C LEU A 12 -19.50 19.72 -15.94
N GLU A 13 -19.19 21.01 -15.81
CA GLU A 13 -18.32 21.55 -14.75
C GLU A 13 -18.76 21.11 -13.34
N LEU A 14 -20.06 21.11 -13.06
CA LEU A 14 -20.58 20.69 -11.76
C LEU A 14 -20.45 19.18 -11.56
N ARG A 15 -20.69 18.37 -12.60
CA ARG A 15 -20.49 16.92 -12.52
C ARG A 15 -19.02 16.57 -12.26
N GLN A 16 -18.11 17.24 -12.96
CA GLN A 16 -16.67 17.09 -12.74
C GLN A 16 -16.28 17.47 -11.32
N ARG A 17 -16.79 18.61 -10.82
CA ARG A 17 -16.54 19.06 -9.46
C ARG A 17 -17.06 18.09 -8.41
N VAL A 18 -18.23 17.48 -8.64
CA VAL A 18 -18.74 16.43 -7.75
C VAL A 18 -17.77 15.26 -7.71
N TRP A 19 -17.28 14.77 -8.85
CA TRP A 19 -16.32 13.66 -8.89
C TRP A 19 -15.00 13.97 -8.17
N GLU A 20 -14.47 15.18 -8.30
CA GLU A 20 -13.29 15.63 -7.55
C GLU A 20 -13.53 15.56 -6.04
N LEU A 21 -14.71 15.97 -5.58
CA LEU A 21 -15.07 15.99 -4.16
C LEU A 21 -15.36 14.60 -3.60
N THR A 22 -15.58 13.59 -4.43
CA THR A 22 -15.74 12.20 -3.97
C THR A 22 -14.44 11.53 -3.52
N VAL A 23 -13.28 12.17 -3.72
CA VAL A 23 -11.99 11.65 -3.27
C VAL A 23 -11.80 11.95 -1.79
N GLU A 24 -11.89 10.91 -0.97
CA GLU A 24 -11.69 10.99 0.47
C GLU A 24 -10.36 10.35 0.89
N PRO A 25 -9.66 10.91 1.90
CA PRO A 25 -8.49 10.27 2.48
C PRO A 25 -8.83 8.88 3.04
N ARG A 26 -8.00 7.88 2.71
CA ARG A 26 -8.18 6.50 3.18
C ARG A 26 -6.85 5.82 3.47
N LEU A 27 -6.92 4.75 4.25
CA LEU A 27 -5.79 3.87 4.52
C LEU A 27 -5.74 2.79 3.43
N VAL A 28 -4.64 2.76 2.68
CA VAL A 28 -4.39 1.73 1.66
C VAL A 28 -3.45 0.69 2.25
N GLU A 29 -3.98 -0.49 2.55
CA GLU A 29 -3.16 -1.60 3.05
C GLU A 29 -2.48 -2.29 1.89
N VAL A 30 -1.16 -2.34 1.93
CA VAL A 30 -0.30 -2.94 0.90
C VAL A 30 0.50 -4.04 1.57
N ARG A 31 0.21 -5.28 1.19
CA ARG A 31 0.93 -6.47 1.65
C ARG A 31 1.63 -7.11 0.47
N PHE A 32 2.76 -7.76 0.72
CA PHE A 32 3.54 -8.42 -0.31
C PHE A 32 3.55 -9.91 -0.03
N LYS A 33 3.09 -10.69 -1.01
CA LYS A 33 3.28 -12.14 -0.96
C LYS A 33 4.71 -12.44 -1.36
N LEU A 34 5.47 -13.07 -0.48
CA LEU A 34 6.85 -13.43 -0.71
C LEU A 34 6.96 -14.91 -1.08
N ASP A 35 7.87 -15.19 -1.99
CA ASP A 35 8.37 -16.52 -2.24
C ASP A 35 9.53 -16.79 -1.28
N HIS A 36 9.43 -17.90 -0.56
CA HIS A 36 10.43 -18.35 0.41
C HIS A 36 11.24 -19.55 -0.11
N ASP A 37 10.99 -20.00 -1.34
CA ASP A 37 11.80 -21.04 -1.96
C ASP A 37 13.27 -20.61 -2.04
N GLU A 38 14.18 -21.60 -2.08
CA GLU A 38 15.63 -21.43 -1.99
C GLU A 38 16.17 -20.53 -3.11
N ASN A 39 16.11 -19.22 -2.86
CA ASN A 39 16.65 -18.21 -3.74
C ASN A 39 18.17 -18.18 -3.51
N PRO A 40 19.01 -18.20 -4.56
CA PRO A 40 20.47 -18.26 -4.43
C PRO A 40 21.06 -17.09 -3.62
N ASP A 41 20.32 -15.97 -3.51
CA ASP A 41 20.73 -14.78 -2.77
C ASP A 41 20.25 -14.76 -1.30
N GLY A 42 19.51 -15.78 -0.85
CA GLY A 42 18.91 -15.87 0.49
C GLY A 42 17.86 -14.80 0.80
N LYS A 43 17.48 -13.97 -0.18
CA LYS A 43 16.49 -12.89 -0.03
C LYS A 43 15.12 -13.35 -0.54
N PRO A 44 14.04 -13.13 0.23
CA PRO A 44 12.69 -13.45 -0.21
C PRO A 44 12.33 -12.60 -1.42
N LYS A 45 11.75 -13.23 -2.45
CA LYS A 45 11.35 -12.57 -3.69
C LYS A 45 9.87 -12.21 -3.61
N ALA A 46 9.50 -10.97 -3.97
CA ALA A 46 8.09 -10.62 -4.07
C ALA A 46 7.43 -11.38 -5.23
N LEU A 47 6.36 -12.12 -4.95
CA LEU A 47 5.50 -12.75 -5.95
C LEU A 47 4.54 -11.72 -6.53
N HIS A 48 3.73 -11.12 -5.66
CA HIS A 48 2.78 -10.08 -6.03
C HIS A 48 2.31 -9.27 -4.81
N VAL A 49 1.81 -8.07 -5.09
CA VAL A 49 1.14 -7.23 -4.10
C VAL A 49 -0.30 -7.70 -3.85
N THR A 50 -0.75 -7.62 -2.61
CA THR A 50 -2.15 -7.79 -2.20
C THR A 50 -2.62 -6.58 -1.41
N SER A 51 -3.90 -6.25 -1.53
CA SER A 51 -4.54 -5.17 -0.78
C SER A 51 -5.95 -5.57 -0.41
N SER A 52 -6.32 -5.30 0.85
CA SER A 52 -7.69 -5.43 1.36
C SER A 52 -8.55 -4.22 1.01
N THR A 53 -7.92 -3.12 0.57
CA THR A 53 -8.59 -1.85 0.33
C THR A 53 -9.47 -1.93 -0.92
N PRO A 54 -10.76 -1.59 -0.83
CA PRO A 54 -11.65 -1.64 -1.98
C PRO A 54 -11.22 -0.64 -3.06
N VAL A 55 -11.55 -0.98 -4.31
CA VAL A 55 -11.36 -0.07 -5.44
C VAL A 55 -12.19 1.20 -5.21
N PRO A 56 -11.63 2.41 -5.38
CA PRO A 56 -12.38 3.65 -5.29
C PRO A 56 -13.66 3.62 -6.13
N ALA A 57 -14.77 4.11 -5.57
CA ALA A 57 -16.05 4.21 -6.27
C ALA A 57 -15.91 4.94 -7.61
N THR A 58 -15.13 6.02 -7.64
CA THR A 58 -14.84 6.79 -8.86
C THR A 58 -14.35 5.94 -10.03
N LEU A 59 -13.62 4.85 -9.78
CA LEU A 59 -13.08 4.01 -10.84
C LEU A 59 -14.08 2.98 -11.41
N HIS A 60 -15.21 2.75 -10.75
CA HIS A 60 -16.16 1.70 -11.13
C HIS A 60 -17.64 2.09 -11.12
N THR A 61 -18.02 3.31 -10.74
CA THR A 61 -19.42 3.78 -10.76
C THR A 61 -19.96 3.97 -12.18
N CYS A 62 -19.27 4.73 -13.03
CA CYS A 62 -19.69 4.98 -14.41
C CYS A 62 -18.50 5.43 -15.29
N ARG A 63 -18.72 5.56 -16.61
CA ARG A 63 -17.67 5.98 -17.56
C ARG A 63 -17.11 7.37 -17.26
N GLU A 64 -17.97 8.32 -16.90
CA GLU A 64 -17.56 9.68 -16.56
C GLU A 64 -16.69 9.69 -15.30
N ALA A 65 -17.18 9.07 -14.22
CA ALA A 65 -16.45 8.94 -12.97
C ALA A 65 -15.09 8.27 -13.20
N ARG A 66 -15.03 7.22 -14.02
CA ARG A 66 -13.78 6.50 -14.31
C ARG A 66 -12.76 7.39 -15.01
N THR A 67 -13.17 8.20 -15.98
CA THR A 67 -12.28 9.15 -16.66
C THR A 67 -11.68 10.15 -15.67
N HIS A 68 -12.48 10.67 -14.74
CA HIS A 68 -12.00 11.56 -13.68
C HIS A 68 -11.17 10.84 -12.62
N GLY A 69 -11.55 9.63 -12.22
CA GLY A 69 -10.82 8.84 -11.25
C GLY A 69 -9.42 8.47 -11.74
N LEU A 70 -9.27 8.18 -13.04
CA LEU A 70 -7.97 7.86 -13.64
C LEU A 70 -6.99 9.05 -13.71
N SER A 71 -7.45 10.29 -13.57
CA SER A 71 -6.54 11.45 -13.44
C SER A 71 -6.03 11.63 -12.01
N MET A 72 -6.69 11.02 -11.01
CA MET A 72 -6.38 11.18 -9.58
C MET A 72 -5.71 9.94 -8.97
N TYR A 73 -6.05 8.76 -9.49
CA TYR A 73 -5.53 7.49 -9.03
C TYR A 73 -4.61 6.87 -10.08
N GLN A 74 -3.49 6.34 -9.62
CA GLN A 74 -2.57 5.59 -10.47
C GLN A 74 -2.35 4.16 -9.95
N ARG A 75 -1.91 3.28 -10.84
CA ARG A 75 -1.54 1.92 -10.49
C ARG A 75 -0.17 1.94 -9.82
N ALA A 76 -0.07 1.36 -8.63
CA ALA A 76 1.15 1.30 -7.84
C ALA A 76 1.51 -0.14 -7.44
N PHE A 77 2.75 -0.34 -7.01
CA PHE A 77 3.27 -1.61 -6.48
C PHE A 77 3.20 -2.75 -7.49
N THR A 78 3.55 -2.47 -8.75
CA THR A 78 3.53 -3.43 -9.87
C THR A 78 4.73 -4.38 -9.86
N ILE A 79 5.24 -4.71 -8.69
CA ILE A 79 6.42 -5.55 -8.52
C ILE A 79 6.04 -7.03 -8.41
N GLY A 80 7.03 -7.88 -8.68
CA GLY A 80 6.98 -9.32 -8.47
C GLY A 80 6.83 -10.14 -9.76
N ALA A 81 6.87 -11.46 -9.60
CA ALA A 81 6.76 -12.41 -10.71
C ALA A 81 5.37 -12.41 -11.37
N GLU A 82 4.32 -12.10 -10.60
CA GLU A 82 2.93 -12.02 -11.06
C GLU A 82 2.37 -10.62 -10.76
N PRO A 83 2.83 -9.58 -11.48
CA PRO A 83 2.60 -8.20 -11.06
C PRO A 83 1.10 -7.86 -10.99
N ARG A 84 0.63 -7.64 -9.77
CA ARG A 84 -0.67 -7.04 -9.46
C ARG A 84 -0.50 -5.54 -9.23
N TYR A 85 -1.59 -4.82 -9.00
CA TYR A 85 -1.51 -3.41 -8.71
C TYR A 85 -2.57 -2.98 -7.72
N VAL A 86 -2.29 -1.88 -7.04
CA VAL A 86 -3.22 -1.19 -6.16
C VAL A 86 -3.48 0.19 -6.73
N TRP A 87 -4.73 0.66 -6.67
CA TRP A 87 -5.07 2.04 -7.03
C TRP A 87 -4.71 2.97 -5.88
N VAL A 88 -3.83 3.91 -6.14
CA VAL A 88 -3.29 4.84 -5.14
C VAL A 88 -3.41 6.27 -5.63
N ASN A 89 -3.92 7.14 -4.76
CA ASN A 89 -3.78 8.58 -4.86
C ASN A 89 -2.73 9.04 -3.84
N TYR A 90 -1.50 9.31 -4.30
CA TYR A 90 -0.39 9.68 -3.43
C TYR A 90 -0.56 11.02 -2.69
N GLU A 91 -1.46 11.89 -3.16
CA GLU A 91 -1.77 13.17 -2.52
C GLU A 91 -2.72 13.03 -1.33
N MET A 92 -3.55 11.98 -1.30
CA MET A 92 -4.65 11.82 -0.33
C MET A 92 -4.52 10.54 0.50
N ASP A 93 -4.12 9.43 -0.13
CA ASP A 93 -4.03 8.12 0.51
C ASP A 93 -2.87 8.08 1.52
N THR A 94 -3.07 7.31 2.58
CA THR A 94 -2.00 6.88 3.49
C THR A 94 -1.68 5.43 3.21
N ILE A 95 -0.44 5.13 2.84
CA ILE A 95 -0.01 3.76 2.54
C ILE A 95 0.37 3.06 3.84
N SER A 96 -0.22 1.90 4.12
CA SER A 96 0.19 1.02 5.21
C SER A 96 0.87 -0.22 4.67
N VAL A 97 2.14 -0.43 5.03
CA VAL A 97 2.90 -1.65 4.65
C VAL A 97 3.02 -2.66 5.78
N GLY A 98 2.42 -2.33 6.93
CA GLY A 98 2.53 -3.06 8.18
C GLY A 98 3.97 -3.43 8.58
N ASP A 99 4.27 -4.72 8.69
CA ASP A 99 5.56 -5.31 9.09
C ASP A 99 6.48 -5.63 7.90
N THR A 100 6.04 -5.36 6.67
CA THR A 100 6.82 -5.67 5.47
C THR A 100 8.07 -4.79 5.36
N SER A 101 9.16 -5.35 4.82
CA SER A 101 10.39 -4.61 4.57
C SER A 101 10.17 -3.43 3.62
N LEU A 102 10.67 -2.25 4.01
CA LEU A 102 10.59 -1.03 3.20
C LEU A 102 11.35 -1.12 1.87
N SER A 103 12.28 -2.07 1.74
CA SER A 103 12.98 -2.33 0.49
C SER A 103 12.05 -2.74 -0.67
N LEU A 104 10.85 -3.25 -0.35
CA LEU A 104 9.86 -3.63 -1.37
C LEU A 104 9.09 -2.44 -1.95
N ILE A 105 9.19 -1.25 -1.34
CA ILE A 105 8.53 -0.03 -1.82
C ILE A 105 9.53 1.00 -2.34
N ASP A 106 10.78 0.59 -2.61
CA ASP A 106 11.83 1.52 -3.04
C ASP A 106 11.48 2.23 -4.36
N ALA A 107 10.75 1.58 -5.27
CA ALA A 107 10.31 2.19 -6.53
C ALA A 107 9.29 3.31 -6.31
N GLU A 108 8.38 3.16 -5.34
CA GLU A 108 7.34 4.14 -5.01
C GLU A 108 7.75 5.12 -3.90
N LYS A 109 8.91 4.92 -3.28
CA LYS A 109 9.36 5.65 -2.08
C LYS A 109 9.30 7.17 -2.21
N LEU A 110 9.66 7.71 -3.39
CA LEU A 110 9.64 9.16 -3.65
C LEU A 110 8.23 9.70 -3.93
N LEU A 111 7.28 8.82 -4.30
CA LEU A 111 5.89 9.19 -4.56
C LEU A 111 5.06 9.15 -3.27
N ILE A 112 5.42 8.29 -2.32
CA ILE A 112 4.69 8.12 -1.05
C ILE A 112 4.85 9.36 -0.17
N ARG A 113 3.77 10.13 -0.03
CA ARG A 113 3.72 11.30 0.87
C ARG A 113 3.35 10.93 2.31
N ARG A 114 2.56 9.88 2.49
CA ARG A 114 2.08 9.41 3.80
C ARG A 114 2.25 7.91 3.91
N LEU A 115 3.11 7.49 4.83
CA LEU A 115 3.43 6.09 5.10
C LEU A 115 3.13 5.75 6.56
N ARG A 116 2.41 4.65 6.78
CA ARG A 116 2.19 4.02 8.07
C ARG A 116 2.90 2.66 8.08
N THR A 117 3.62 2.39 9.16
CA THR A 117 4.23 1.08 9.42
C THR A 117 3.69 0.53 10.72
N GLU A 118 3.46 -0.77 10.75
CA GLU A 118 3.04 -1.53 11.94
C GLU A 118 4.21 -2.45 12.29
N ARG A 119 5.39 -1.87 12.56
CA ARG A 119 6.47 -2.65 13.16
C ARG A 119 6.07 -2.96 14.59
N ALA A 120 5.56 -4.18 14.82
CA ALA A 120 5.53 -4.74 16.16
C ALA A 120 6.97 -4.77 16.67
N GLY A 121 7.26 -4.02 17.73
CA GLY A 121 8.55 -4.12 18.41
C GLY A 121 8.74 -5.53 18.93
N ILE A 122 9.62 -6.29 18.30
CA ILE A 122 10.09 -7.58 18.82
C ILE A 122 11.40 -7.31 19.57
N GLY A 123 11.33 -7.37 20.90
CA GLY A 123 12.47 -7.63 21.79
C GLY A 123 13.41 -6.45 22.08
N VAL A 124 13.51 -6.08 23.36
CA VAL A 124 14.61 -5.28 23.90
C VAL A 124 15.91 -6.06 23.65
N PHE A 125 16.80 -5.52 22.83
CA PHE A 125 18.19 -5.94 22.82
C PHE A 125 18.88 -5.21 23.96
N GLU A 126 19.01 -5.86 25.12
CA GLU A 126 19.98 -5.40 26.11
C GLU A 126 21.38 -5.73 25.58
N THR A 127 21.97 -4.79 24.85
CA THR A 127 23.41 -4.81 24.61
C THR A 127 24.09 -4.40 25.91
N HIS A 128 24.37 -5.36 26.79
CA HIS A 128 25.37 -5.16 27.82
C HIS A 128 26.74 -5.13 27.14
N THR A 129 27.27 -3.93 26.89
CA THR A 129 28.69 -3.74 26.60
C THR A 129 29.48 -3.98 27.88
N GLN A 130 29.77 -5.24 28.18
CA GLN A 130 30.89 -5.61 29.05
C GLN A 130 32.11 -5.73 28.14
N GLY A 131 33.11 -4.88 28.36
CA GLY A 131 34.40 -4.99 27.71
C GLY A 131 34.99 -6.38 27.93
N ASP A 132 35.59 -6.92 26.88
CA ASP A 132 36.20 -8.24 26.74
C ASP A 132 35.26 -9.41 26.40
N GLY A 133 35.28 -9.76 25.10
CA GLY A 133 34.95 -11.08 24.57
C GLY A 133 33.47 -11.33 24.30
N MET A 134 33.05 -11.20 23.04
CA MET A 134 31.75 -11.69 22.56
C MET A 134 31.62 -13.19 22.83
N SER A 135 30.83 -13.56 23.84
CA SER A 135 30.33 -14.92 24.04
C SER A 135 28.82 -14.87 24.15
N ALA A 136 28.12 -15.34 23.11
CA ALA A 136 26.68 -15.51 23.13
C ALA A 136 26.34 -16.87 23.74
N SER A 137 25.77 -16.87 24.94
CA SER A 137 25.21 -18.09 25.54
C SER A 137 23.70 -18.15 25.32
N PHE A 138 23.24 -19.27 24.74
CA PHE A 138 21.83 -19.62 24.63
C PHE A 138 21.38 -20.28 25.93
N MET A 139 20.39 -19.71 26.62
CA MET A 139 19.68 -20.41 27.69
C MET A 139 18.34 -20.91 27.14
N ARG A 140 18.18 -22.24 27.14
CA ARG A 140 16.93 -22.91 26.76
C ARG A 140 16.05 -23.00 28.00
N ILE A 141 14.87 -22.41 27.97
CA ILE A 141 13.87 -22.59 29.03
C ILE A 141 12.86 -23.62 28.52
N GLY A 142 12.67 -24.67 29.32
CA GLY A 142 11.64 -25.69 29.12
C GLY A 142 10.27 -25.26 29.60
#